data_AF-A0A0F3ME61-F1
#
_entry.id   AF-A0A0F3ME61-F1
#
_cell.length_a   1.000
_cell.length_b   1.000
_cell.length_c   1.000
_cell.angle_alpha   90.00
_cell.angle_beta   90.00
_cell.angle_gamma   90.00
#
_symmetry.space_group_name_H-M   'P 1'
#
loop_
_entity.id
_entity.type
_entity.pdbx_description
1 polymer ?
#
loop_
_entity_poly.entity_id
_entity_poly.type
_entity_poly.pdbx_seq_one_letter_code
_entity_poly.pdbx_strand_id
1 'polypeptide(L)'
;MAYQILTSCDFGAAVKNKYYIKLIKNITLSDHIKFKILQEVRAVYSNDIEQLQVIPFDESKQVTNSTTEYQKTTILQQQISDEDYLSELSKELGSNSTWYKVRESLIKSYGQAIDKSWFSKLEVINEDSVNKKYSSKQKQNLKIVTSERTI
;
A
#
# COMPACT_ATOMS: atom_id res chain seq x y z
N MET A 1 -1.11 -11.98 12.02
CA MET A 1 -2.51 -12.23 11.59
C MET A 1 -3.19 -10.98 11.02
N ALA A 2 -3.14 -9.82 11.68
CA ALA A 2 -3.74 -8.58 11.17
C ALA A 2 -3.26 -8.19 9.75
N TYR A 3 -1.96 -8.28 9.47
CA TYR A 3 -1.39 -8.00 8.15
C TYR A 3 -1.95 -8.89 7.04
N GLN A 4 -2.16 -10.19 7.32
CA GLN A 4 -2.74 -11.12 6.36
C GLN A 4 -4.18 -10.74 6.02
N ILE A 5 -4.96 -10.29 7.00
CA ILE A 5 -6.34 -9.84 6.78
C ILE A 5 -6.34 -8.56 5.91
N LEU A 6 -5.52 -7.57 6.25
CA LEU A 6 -5.45 -6.30 5.51
C LEU A 6 -5.03 -6.49 4.04
N THR A 7 -4.19 -7.48 3.75
CA THR A 7 -3.71 -7.78 2.40
C THR A 7 -4.52 -8.85 1.66
N SER A 8 -5.55 -9.41 2.30
CA SER A 8 -6.41 -10.47 1.75
C SER A 8 -7.88 -10.05 1.68
N CYS A 9 -8.22 -8.86 2.16
CA CYS A 9 -9.57 -8.32 2.20
C CYS A 9 -9.59 -6.95 1.50
N ASP A 10 -10.64 -6.72 0.72
CA ASP A 10 -11.06 -5.40 0.26
C ASP A 10 -12.21 -4.92 1.16
N PHE A 11 -12.01 -3.75 1.76
CA PHE A 11 -12.91 -3.16 2.75
C PHE A 11 -13.88 -2.24 2.04
N GLY A 12 -15.12 -2.69 1.89
CA GLY A 12 -16.15 -1.99 1.15
C GLY A 12 -16.82 -0.87 1.96
N ALA A 13 -18.06 -0.57 1.59
CA ALA A 13 -18.86 0.47 2.23
C ALA A 13 -19.79 -0.11 3.31
N ALA A 14 -20.14 0.76 4.26
CA ALA A 14 -21.29 0.56 5.13
C ALA A 14 -22.58 0.85 4.35
N VAL A 15 -23.49 -0.12 4.28
CA VAL A 15 -24.80 0.05 3.66
C VAL A 15 -25.86 -0.39 4.65
N LYS A 16 -26.65 0.56 5.16
CA LYS A 16 -27.61 0.36 6.25
C LYS A 16 -26.90 -0.17 7.51
N ASN A 17 -27.40 -1.28 8.09
CA ASN A 17 -26.83 -1.93 9.27
C ASN A 17 -25.75 -2.97 8.96
N LYS A 18 -25.22 -2.99 7.72
CA LYS A 18 -24.24 -3.99 7.27
C LYS A 18 -22.99 -3.36 6.73
N TYR A 19 -21.86 -3.99 7.03
CA TYR A 19 -20.58 -3.64 6.45
C TYR A 19 -20.06 -4.78 5.58
N TYR A 20 -19.62 -4.47 4.36
CA TYR A 20 -19.22 -5.47 3.39
C TYR A 20 -17.70 -5.58 3.30
N ILE A 21 -17.20 -6.81 3.42
CA ILE A 21 -15.80 -7.14 3.17
C ILE A 21 -15.75 -8.20 2.09
N LYS A 22 -14.92 -7.98 1.08
CA LYS A 22 -14.68 -8.94 0.01
C LYS A 22 -13.33 -9.59 0.19
N LEU A 23 -13.29 -10.92 0.19
CA LEU A 23 -12.02 -11.64 0.19
C LEU A 23 -11.38 -11.57 -1.20
N ILE A 24 -10.14 -11.12 -1.27
CA ILE A 24 -9.32 -11.07 -2.49
C ILE A 24 -8.30 -12.22 -2.55
N LYS A 25 -8.16 -12.98 -1.46
CA LYS A 25 -7.38 -14.21 -1.41
C LYS A 25 -8.20 -15.29 -0.70
N ASN A 26 -7.87 -16.55 -0.96
CA ASN A 26 -8.48 -17.68 -0.29
C ASN A 26 -7.99 -17.77 1.16
N ILE A 27 -8.70 -17.11 2.06
CA ILE A 27 -8.45 -17.13 3.50
C ILE A 27 -9.74 -17.41 4.27
N THR A 28 -9.61 -18.07 5.41
CA THR A 28 -10.72 -18.31 6.33
C THR A 28 -10.70 -17.31 7.45
N LEU A 29 -11.76 -16.51 7.59
CA LEU A 29 -11.97 -15.62 8.73
C LEU A 29 -12.74 -16.37 9.83
N SER A 30 -12.12 -16.55 10.99
CA SER A 30 -12.81 -17.12 12.17
C SER A 30 -13.81 -16.12 12.76
N ASP A 31 -14.79 -16.60 13.53
CA ASP A 31 -15.82 -15.75 14.10
C ASP A 31 -15.25 -14.74 15.11
N HIS A 32 -14.21 -15.11 15.85
CA HIS A 32 -13.48 -14.18 16.72
C HIS A 32 -12.88 -13.01 15.94
N ILE A 33 -12.33 -13.27 14.74
CA ILE A 33 -11.76 -12.23 13.88
C ILE A 33 -12.87 -11.36 13.28
N LYS A 34 -13.96 -11.96 12.80
CA LYS A 34 -15.12 -11.20 12.30
C LYS A 34 -15.69 -10.27 13.37
N PHE A 35 -15.78 -10.75 14.61
CA PHE A 35 -16.24 -9.95 15.75
C PHE A 35 -15.32 -8.76 16.00
N LYS A 36 -13.99 -8.95 16.02
CA LYS A 36 -13.03 -7.85 16.18
C LYS A 36 -13.15 -6.82 15.07
N ILE A 37 -13.23 -7.26 13.81
CA ILE A 37 -13.39 -6.35 12.67
C ILE A 37 -14.68 -5.54 12.81
N LEU A 38 -15.78 -6.16 13.23
CA LEU A 38 -17.06 -5.47 13.44
C LEU A 38 -16.96 -4.38 14.52
N GLN A 39 -16.24 -4.63 15.63
CA GLN A 39 -16.01 -3.61 16.67
C GLN A 39 -15.25 -2.40 16.12
N GLU A 40 -14.17 -2.62 15.36
CA GLU A 40 -13.41 -1.54 14.74
C GLU A 40 -14.24 -0.77 13.71
N VAL A 41 -15.05 -1.46 12.91
CA VAL A 41 -15.96 -0.85 11.94
C VAL A 41 -17.00 0.04 12.65
N ARG A 42 -17.55 -0.40 13.78
CA ARG A 42 -18.47 0.41 14.59
C ARG A 42 -17.80 1.66 15.16
N ALA A 43 -16.54 1.54 15.58
CA ALA A 43 -15.77 2.66 16.10
C ALA A 43 -15.50 3.75 15.03
N VAL A 44 -15.42 3.36 13.76
CA VAL A 44 -15.12 4.28 12.63
C VAL A 44 -16.38 4.85 11.97
N TYR A 45 -17.39 4.01 11.73
CA TYR A 45 -18.56 4.40 10.91
C TYR A 45 -19.75 4.80 11.78
N SER A 46 -20.36 3.86 12.49
CA SER A 46 -21.44 4.08 13.45
C SER A 46 -21.75 2.78 14.20
N ASN A 47 -22.34 2.90 15.39
CA ASN A 47 -22.83 1.75 16.16
C ASN A 47 -24.04 1.05 15.51
N ASP A 48 -24.67 1.68 14.51
CA ASP A 48 -25.80 1.11 13.76
C ASP A 48 -25.42 -0.08 12.87
N ILE A 49 -24.12 -0.34 12.70
CA ILE A 49 -23.63 -1.50 11.94
C ILE A 49 -23.71 -2.74 12.82
N GLU A 50 -24.72 -3.57 12.57
CA GLU A 50 -24.98 -4.78 13.36
C GLU A 50 -24.19 -5.99 12.85
N GLN A 51 -23.94 -6.06 11.55
CA GLN A 51 -23.44 -7.28 10.91
C GLN A 51 -22.31 -7.01 9.92
N LEU A 52 -21.36 -7.94 9.92
CA LEU A 52 -20.28 -8.01 8.93
C LEU A 52 -20.68 -9.00 7.83
N GLN A 53 -20.84 -8.53 6.60
CA GLN A 53 -21.11 -9.37 5.43
C GLN A 53 -19.80 -9.68 4.71
N VAL A 54 -19.37 -10.94 4.79
CA VAL A 54 -18.20 -11.43 4.05
C VAL A 54 -18.62 -11.98 2.70
N ILE A 55 -18.10 -11.40 1.63
CA ILE A 55 -18.22 -11.94 0.27
C ILE A 55 -17.01 -12.87 0.08
N PRO A 56 -17.24 -14.18 -0.15
CA PRO A 56 -16.17 -15.15 -0.27
C PRO A 56 -15.31 -14.86 -1.50
N PHE A 57 -14.09 -15.38 -1.47
CA PHE A 57 -13.18 -15.29 -2.60
C PHE A 57 -13.76 -16.12 -3.76
N ASP A 58 -13.87 -15.48 -4.93
CA ASP A 58 -14.41 -16.10 -6.14
C ASP A 58 -13.24 -16.38 -7.10
N GLU A 59 -12.77 -17.63 -7.09
CA GLU A 59 -11.67 -18.10 -7.95
C GLU A 59 -12.00 -17.94 -9.45
N SER A 60 -13.28 -17.98 -9.82
CA SER A 60 -13.74 -17.87 -11.21
C SER A 60 -13.74 -16.44 -11.75
N LYS A 61 -13.76 -15.44 -10.86
CA LYS A 61 -13.65 -14.02 -11.19
C LYS A 61 -12.21 -13.52 -11.20
N GLN A 62 -11.22 -14.42 -11.30
CA GLN A 62 -9.91 -14.08 -11.85
C GLN A 62 -10.06 -13.72 -13.34
N VAL A 63 -10.73 -12.59 -13.62
CA VAL A 63 -10.42 -11.82 -14.82
C VAL A 63 -8.97 -11.43 -14.65
N THR A 64 -8.19 -11.75 -15.68
CA THR A 64 -6.82 -11.37 -15.99
C THR A 64 -6.60 -9.86 -15.83
N ASN A 65 -6.68 -9.37 -14.60
CA ASN A 65 -6.26 -8.05 -14.17
C ASN A 65 -5.01 -8.22 -13.29
N SER A 66 -4.16 -9.18 -13.62
CA SER A 66 -2.71 -9.05 -13.41
C SER A 66 -2.08 -8.22 -14.54
N THR A 67 -2.81 -7.22 -15.03
CA THR A 67 -2.28 -6.14 -15.86
C THR A 67 -2.87 -4.86 -15.29
N THR A 68 -2.46 -4.49 -14.08
CA THR A 68 -2.35 -3.05 -13.86
C THR A 68 -1.22 -2.58 -14.78
N GLU A 69 -1.45 -1.46 -15.47
CA GLU A 69 -0.51 -0.81 -16.40
C GLU A 69 0.88 -0.49 -15.79
N TYR A 70 1.15 -0.86 -14.54
CA TYR A 70 2.45 -0.75 -13.88
C TYR A 70 3.51 -1.74 -14.41
N GLN A 71 3.16 -2.75 -15.21
CA GLN A 71 4.16 -3.65 -15.81
C GLN A 71 4.73 -3.17 -17.16
N LYS A 72 4.19 -2.10 -17.76
CA LYS A 72 4.72 -1.52 -19.02
C LYS A 72 5.76 -0.41 -18.80
N THR A 73 6.49 -0.50 -17.69
CA THR A 73 7.84 0.09 -17.60
C THR A 73 8.85 -0.94 -17.09
N THR A 74 8.59 -2.22 -17.36
CA THR A 74 9.62 -3.27 -17.31
C THR A 74 10.51 -3.11 -18.54
N ILE A 75 11.25 -2.00 -18.61
CA ILE A 75 12.51 -1.99 -19.35
C ILE A 75 13.54 -2.43 -18.32
N LEU A 76 13.83 -3.74 -18.33
CA LEU A 76 15.05 -4.37 -17.83
C LEU A 76 15.49 -3.95 -16.43
N GLN A 77 14.91 -4.56 -15.39
CA GLN A 77 15.63 -4.69 -14.13
C GLN A 77 15.68 -6.17 -13.76
N GLN A 78 16.88 -6.71 -13.90
CA GLN A 78 17.32 -7.96 -13.28
C GLN A 78 16.73 -8.07 -11.87
N GLN A 79 16.26 -9.26 -11.48
CA GLN A 79 15.97 -9.56 -10.08
C GLN A 79 17.29 -9.53 -9.30
N ILE A 80 17.72 -8.33 -8.92
CA ILE A 80 18.73 -8.13 -7.89
C ILE A 80 18.16 -8.60 -6.55
N SER A 81 18.98 -9.33 -5.80
CA SER A 81 18.65 -9.74 -4.43
C SER A 81 18.42 -8.52 -3.55
N ASP A 82 17.64 -8.66 -2.47
CA ASP A 82 17.45 -7.59 -1.50
C ASP A 82 18.80 -7.10 -0.92
N GLU A 83 19.80 -7.99 -0.81
CA GLU A 83 21.15 -7.62 -0.35
C GLU A 83 21.92 -6.76 -1.37
N ASP A 84 21.81 -7.08 -2.66
CA ASP A 84 22.43 -6.27 -3.72
C ASP A 84 21.79 -4.88 -3.79
N TYR A 85 20.46 -4.83 -3.62
CA TYR A 85 19.71 -3.58 -3.56
C TYR A 85 20.09 -2.72 -2.36
N LEU A 86 20.30 -3.34 -1.19
CA LEU A 86 20.80 -2.65 0.01
C LEU A 86 22.23 -2.14 -0.17
N SER A 87 23.07 -2.88 -0.90
CA SER A 87 24.44 -2.44 -1.22
C SER A 87 24.43 -1.18 -2.08
N GLU A 88 23.57 -1.12 -3.10
CA GLU A 88 23.40 0.09 -3.92
C GLU A 88 22.85 1.27 -3.11
N LEU A 89 21.80 1.04 -2.32
CA LEU A 89 21.23 2.07 -1.43
C LEU A 89 22.27 2.62 -0.44
N SER A 90 23.18 1.78 0.03
CA SER A 90 24.23 2.20 0.96
C SER A 90 25.25 3.14 0.31
N LYS A 91 25.47 3.02 -1.01
CA LYS A 91 26.35 3.91 -1.77
C LYS A 91 25.68 5.26 -2.02
N GLU A 92 24.37 5.26 -2.28
CA GLU A 92 23.59 6.49 -2.53
C GLU A 92 23.41 7.31 -1.25
N LEU A 93 22.94 6.68 -0.16
CA LEU A 93 22.57 7.38 1.08
C LEU A 93 23.69 7.43 2.10
N GLY A 94 24.71 6.57 1.96
CA GLY A 94 25.69 6.27 3.00
C GLY A 94 25.13 5.26 4.02
N SER A 95 25.86 4.16 4.23
CA SER A 95 25.49 3.06 5.13
C SER A 95 25.21 3.49 6.58
N ASN A 96 25.81 4.60 7.04
CA ASN A 96 25.60 5.13 8.38
C ASN A 96 24.50 6.20 8.47
N SER A 97 23.88 6.59 7.35
CA SER A 97 22.83 7.60 7.36
C SER A 97 21.56 7.08 8.04
N THR A 98 20.83 7.99 8.69
CA THR A 98 19.53 7.68 9.29
C THR A 98 18.55 7.15 8.23
N TRP A 99 18.56 7.75 7.03
CA TRP A 99 17.69 7.34 5.93
C TRP A 99 18.00 5.94 5.41
N TYR A 100 19.28 5.57 5.31
CA TYR A 100 19.65 4.21 4.94
C TYR A 100 19.11 3.19 5.95
N LYS A 101 19.30 3.42 7.25
CA LYS A 101 18.79 2.51 8.31
C LYS A 101 17.27 2.36 8.29
N VAL A 102 16.55 3.44 7.97
CA VAL A 102 15.09 3.42 7.80
C VAL A 102 14.68 2.53 6.62
N ARG A 103 15.31 2.74 5.45
CA ARG A 103 15.01 1.94 4.25
C ARG A 103 15.45 0.49 4.40
N GLU A 104 16.60 0.25 5.01
CA GLU A 104 17.11 -1.08 5.35
C GLU A 104 16.11 -1.87 6.21
N SER A 105 15.59 -1.24 7.27
CA SER A 105 14.59 -1.87 8.15
C SER A 105 13.30 -2.21 7.40
N LEU A 106 12.88 -1.33 6.48
CA LEU A 106 11.68 -1.50 5.66
C LEU A 106 11.85 -2.65 4.65
N ILE A 107 13.00 -2.71 3.97
CA ILE A 107 13.34 -3.79 3.03
C ILE A 107 13.45 -5.13 3.77
N LYS A 108 14.14 -5.19 4.91
CA LYS A 108 14.26 -6.44 5.70
C LYS A 108 12.91 -6.97 6.20
N SER A 109 11.96 -6.08 6.48
CA SER A 109 10.65 -6.46 7.02
C SER A 109 9.62 -6.78 5.92
N TYR A 110 9.72 -6.15 4.76
CA TYR A 110 8.65 -6.16 3.74
C TYR A 110 9.11 -6.39 2.30
N GLY A 111 10.42 -6.46 2.06
CA GLY A 111 11.04 -6.64 0.75
C GLY A 111 11.20 -5.35 -0.07
N GLN A 112 12.08 -5.39 -1.07
CA GLN A 112 12.43 -4.24 -1.92
C GLN A 112 11.23 -3.65 -2.69
N ALA A 113 10.21 -4.45 -3.00
CA ALA A 113 9.05 -3.98 -3.77
C ALA A 113 8.24 -2.93 -3.00
N ILE A 114 8.14 -3.09 -1.68
CA ILE A 114 7.43 -2.14 -0.82
C ILE A 114 8.23 -0.84 -0.68
N ASP A 115 9.56 -0.94 -0.51
CA ASP A 115 10.45 0.22 -0.50
C ASP A 115 10.32 1.03 -1.79
N LYS A 116 10.47 0.40 -2.96
CA LYS A 116 10.31 1.05 -4.27
C LYS A 116 8.93 1.70 -4.43
N SER A 117 7.86 1.01 -4.05
CA SER A 117 6.48 1.53 -4.14
C SER A 117 6.23 2.73 -3.21
N TRP A 118 6.84 2.72 -2.02
CA TRP A 118 6.70 3.80 -1.06
C TRP A 118 7.48 5.04 -1.49
N PHE A 119 8.77 4.88 -1.81
CA PHE A 119 9.67 5.99 -2.11
C PHE A 119 9.45 6.59 -3.50
N SER A 120 8.91 5.85 -4.47
CA SER A 120 8.54 6.41 -5.80
C SER A 120 7.44 7.49 -5.75
N LYS A 121 6.69 7.56 -4.64
CA LYS A 121 5.63 8.57 -4.42
C LYS A 121 6.15 9.84 -3.76
N LEU A 122 7.41 9.84 -3.32
CA LEU A 122 8.03 10.97 -2.65
C LEU A 122 8.78 11.81 -3.69
N GLU A 123 8.62 13.13 -3.57
CA GLU A 123 9.39 14.10 -4.32
C GLU A 123 10.44 14.70 -3.38
N VAL A 124 11.71 14.66 -3.80
CA VAL A 124 12.81 15.30 -3.06
C VAL A 124 12.74 16.78 -3.36
N ILE A 125 12.46 17.59 -2.32
CA ILE A 125 12.12 19.01 -2.51
C ILE A 125 13.31 19.92 -2.21
N ASN A 126 14.27 19.47 -1.41
CA ASN A 126 15.58 20.10 -1.27
C ASN A 126 16.58 19.08 -0.72
N GLU A 127 17.76 19.05 -1.33
CA GLU A 127 18.95 18.41 -0.75
C GLU A 127 19.73 19.47 0.02
N ASP A 128 19.73 19.37 1.34
CA ASP A 128 20.44 20.31 2.20
C ASP A 128 21.94 20.00 2.14
N SER A 129 22.65 20.64 1.21
CA SER A 129 24.05 20.35 0.87
C SER A 129 25.04 20.57 2.02
N VAL A 130 24.65 21.36 3.03
CA VAL A 130 25.45 21.67 4.22
C VAL A 130 25.30 20.62 5.32
N ASN A 131 24.15 19.94 5.39
CA ASN A 131 23.81 19.04 6.51
C ASN A 131 23.48 17.59 6.08
N LYS A 132 23.59 17.26 4.78
CA LYS A 132 23.24 15.96 4.18
C LYS A 132 21.86 15.46 4.60
N LYS A 133 20.89 16.38 4.75
CA LYS A 133 19.55 16.08 5.27
C LYS A 133 18.53 16.12 4.14
N TYR A 134 18.01 14.96 3.76
CA TYR A 134 16.99 14.84 2.73
C TYR A 134 15.61 15.17 3.31
N SER A 135 14.93 16.16 2.73
CA SER A 135 13.55 16.52 3.06
C SER A 135 12.62 16.10 1.92
N SER A 136 11.70 15.19 2.23
CA SER A 136 10.72 14.68 1.27
C SER A 136 9.32 15.20 1.58
N LYS A 137 8.51 15.44 0.55
CA LYS A 137 7.04 15.56 0.71
C LYS A 137 6.34 14.62 -0.27
N GLN A 138 5.07 14.36 -0.01
CA GLN A 138 4.24 13.56 -0.92
C GLN A 138 3.98 14.32 -2.21
N LYS A 139 4.12 13.62 -3.34
CA LYS A 139 3.79 14.15 -4.66
C LYS A 139 2.27 14.35 -4.76
N GLN A 140 1.80 15.61 -4.77
CA GLN A 140 0.38 15.92 -4.98
C GLN A 140 0.07 15.89 -6.48
N ASN A 141 -0.70 14.91 -6.94
CA ASN A 141 -1.25 14.89 -8.30
C ASN A 141 -2.53 15.72 -8.34
N LEU A 142 -2.42 17.04 -8.45
CA LEU A 142 -3.55 17.93 -8.70
C LEU A 142 -3.86 17.94 -10.21
N LYS A 143 -4.84 17.13 -10.66
CA LYS A 143 -5.43 17.29 -12.00
C LYS A 143 -6.46 18.43 -11.93
N ILE A 144 -6.06 19.62 -12.37
CA ILE A 144 -7.01 20.69 -12.66
C ILE A 144 -7.71 20.33 -13.97
N VAL A 145 -8.95 19.87 -13.90
CA VAL A 145 -9.83 19.80 -15.08
C VAL A 145 -10.40 21.19 -15.28
N THR A 146 -9.80 22.00 -16.15
CA THR A 146 -10.46 23.19 -16.69
C THR A 146 -11.51 22.72 -17.68
N SER A 147 -12.77 22.64 -17.23
CA SER A 147 -13.92 22.58 -18.14
C SER A 147 -14.10 23.97 -18.72
N GLU A 148 -13.67 24.17 -19.97
CA GLU A 148 -14.12 25.31 -20.77
C GLU A 148 -15.64 25.16 -20.97
N ARG A 149 -16.42 26.02 -20.30
CA ARG A 149 -17.79 26.30 -20.71
C ARG A 149 -17.72 27.37 -21.78
N THR A 150 -17.91 26.99 -23.03
CA THR A 150 -18.28 27.93 -24.09
C THR A 150 -19.79 28.12 -24.03
N ILE A 151 -20.21 29.37 -23.87
CA ILE A 151 -21.61 29.84 -23.98
C ILE A 151 -22.02 29.81 -25.45
#